data_AF-A0A9D6TKR5-F1
#
_entry.id   AF-A0A9D6TKR5-F1
#
_cell.length_a   1.000
_cell.length_b   1.000
_cell.length_c   1.000
_cell.angle_alpha   90.00
_cell.angle_beta   90.00
_cell.angle_gamma   90.00
#
_symmetry.space_group_name_H-M   'P 1'
#
loop_
_entity.id
_entity.type
_entity.pdbx_description
1 polymer ?
#
loop_
_entity_poly.entity_id
_entity_poly.type
_entity_poly.pdbx_seq_one_letter_code
_entity_poly.pdbx_strand_id
1 'polypeptide(L)'
;MKIAVPRQREHLGKPSAPGRPGLPAREAEVQLRYQEVALAAPETPALRGRPALRVWAILLQEKNPPPGATAVHWVLLTTLPVASRKQALKCLRWYCRRWRIEEWHRVLKSGCKILEHQHHDAATLLRAIALDAVIAWRIMLLGLLGREVPGLPAALVFDACECEVLALLTGKKTLVG
;
A
#
# COMPACT_ATOMS: atom_id res chain seq x y z
N MET A 1 -2.92 3.22 22.28
CA MET A 1 -2.93 1.93 21.53
C MET A 1 -1.68 1.87 20.66
N LYS A 2 -1.25 0.69 20.21
CA LYS A 2 -0.05 0.58 19.37
C LYS A 2 -0.39 0.33 17.91
N ILE A 3 0.40 0.90 17.00
CA ILE A 3 0.36 0.59 15.57
C ILE A 3 1.77 0.31 15.07
N ALA A 4 1.88 -0.54 14.05
CA ALA A 4 3.13 -0.76 13.34
C ALA A 4 3.38 0.39 12.35
N VAL A 5 4.56 1.01 12.46
CA VAL A 5 5.09 1.96 11.49
C VAL A 5 6.16 1.25 10.68
N PRO A 6 5.98 1.08 9.35
CA PRO A 6 6.95 0.36 8.53
C PRO A 6 8.27 1.12 8.46
N ARG A 7 9.34 0.40 8.13
CA ARG A 7 10.66 0.98 7.87
C ARG A 7 10.53 2.10 6.84
N GLN A 8 11.02 3.28 7.17
CA GLN A 8 11.15 4.38 6.23
C GLN A 8 12.53 4.29 5.61
N ARG A 9 12.57 4.15 4.28
CA ARG A 9 13.86 4.18 3.57
C ARG A 9 14.43 5.59 3.62
N GLU A 10 15.74 5.63 3.79
CA GLU A 10 16.51 6.83 3.55
C GLU A 10 16.21 7.34 2.15
N HIS A 11 16.03 8.65 2.05
CA HIS A 11 15.89 9.32 0.78
C HIS A 11 16.95 10.40 0.74
N LEU A 12 17.96 10.20 -0.11
CA LEU A 12 19.00 11.18 -0.34
C LEU A 12 18.35 12.48 -0.84
N GLY A 13 18.82 13.60 -0.29
CA GLY A 13 18.34 14.92 -0.69
C GLY A 13 18.63 15.20 -2.16
N LYS A 14 17.82 16.07 -2.75
CA LYS A 14 18.14 16.74 -4.02
C LYS A 14 18.57 18.17 -3.69
N PRO A 15 19.25 18.89 -4.61
CA PRO A 15 19.61 20.29 -4.38
C PRO A 15 18.42 21.20 -3.98
N SER A 16 17.21 20.84 -4.41
CA SER A 16 15.97 21.57 -4.13
C SER A 16 15.19 21.07 -2.89
N ALA A 17 15.59 19.97 -2.26
CA ALA A 17 14.87 19.43 -1.10
C ALA A 17 15.78 18.58 -0.18
N PRO A 18 15.78 18.85 1.14
CA PRO A 18 16.57 18.07 2.08
C PRO A 18 16.16 16.59 2.05
N GLY A 19 17.15 15.72 2.24
CA GLY A 19 16.92 14.29 2.38
C GLY A 19 16.22 13.96 3.70
N ARG A 20 15.77 12.71 3.83
CA ARG A 20 15.31 12.18 5.12
C ARG A 20 16.16 10.98 5.54
N PRO A 21 16.58 10.91 6.80
CA PRO A 21 17.27 9.74 7.32
C PRO A 21 16.34 8.52 7.26
N GLY A 22 16.93 7.34 7.05
CA GLY A 22 16.19 6.08 7.16
C GLY A 22 15.79 5.83 8.60
N LEU A 23 14.55 5.41 8.83
CA LEU A 23 14.07 5.01 10.16
C LEU A 23 13.71 3.53 10.15
N PRO A 24 14.12 2.74 11.16
CA PRO A 24 13.74 1.35 11.27
C PRO A 24 12.22 1.21 11.44
N ALA A 25 11.70 0.01 11.16
CA ALA A 25 10.33 -0.31 11.53
C ALA A 25 10.19 -0.22 13.06
N ARG A 26 9.06 0.32 13.53
CA ARG A 26 8.83 0.55 14.96
C ARG A 26 7.35 0.43 15.32
N GLU A 27 7.07 0.24 16.60
CA GLU A 27 5.73 0.44 17.14
C GLU A 27 5.56 1.90 17.58
N ALA A 28 4.43 2.51 17.24
CA ALA A 28 4.05 3.85 17.69
C ALA A 28 2.88 3.74 18.69
N GLU A 29 3.02 4.37 19.84
CA GLU A 29 1.90 4.54 20.77
C GLU A 29 1.05 5.76 20.37
N VAL A 30 -0.18 5.49 19.95
CA VAL A 30 -1.11 6.48 19.42
C VAL A 30 -2.37 6.59 20.26
N GLN A 31 -2.87 7.83 20.34
CA GLN A 31 -4.23 8.14 20.76
C GLN A 31 -5.16 8.05 19.56
N LEU A 32 -6.32 7.42 19.78
CA LEU A 32 -7.37 7.25 18.78
C LEU A 32 -8.61 8.05 19.22
N ARG A 33 -9.05 8.98 18.37
CA ARG A 33 -10.31 9.73 18.55
C ARG A 33 -11.14 9.59 17.29
N TYR A 34 -12.46 9.63 17.41
CA TYR A 34 -13.36 9.56 16.27
C TYR A 34 -14.66 10.32 16.57
N GLN A 35 -15.21 10.97 15.56
CA GLN A 35 -16.43 11.76 15.66
C GLN A 35 -17.08 11.92 14.29
N GLU A 36 -18.40 12.04 14.24
CA GLU A 36 -19.09 12.52 13.05
C GLU A 36 -18.92 14.05 12.94
N VAL A 37 -18.51 14.52 11.77
CA VAL A 37 -18.22 15.93 11.50
C VAL A 37 -18.99 16.39 10.26
N ALA A 38 -19.35 17.67 10.24
CA ALA A 38 -19.89 18.33 9.06
C ALA A 38 -18.78 19.15 8.39
N LEU A 39 -18.45 18.81 7.14
CA LEU A 39 -17.49 19.55 6.34
C LEU A 39 -18.22 20.61 5.53
N ALA A 40 -17.96 21.88 5.83
CA ALA A 40 -18.48 22.99 5.05
C ALA A 40 -17.92 22.96 3.62
N ALA A 41 -18.75 23.36 2.66
CA ALA A 41 -18.30 23.54 1.30
C ALA A 41 -17.26 24.69 1.24
N PRO A 42 -16.17 24.57 0.46
CA PRO A 42 -15.26 25.67 0.23
C PRO A 42 -15.96 26.86 -0.43
N GLU A 43 -15.51 28.08 -0.11
CA GLU A 43 -16.01 29.34 -0.69
C GLU A 43 -15.51 29.60 -2.14
N THR A 44 -15.41 28.55 -2.94
CA THR A 44 -15.04 28.66 -4.37
C THR A 44 -16.29 28.83 -5.23
N PRO A 45 -16.22 29.52 -6.38
CA PRO A 45 -17.39 29.74 -7.25
C PRO A 45 -18.12 28.45 -7.65
N ALA A 46 -17.40 27.33 -7.79
CA ALA A 46 -17.98 26.04 -8.16
C ALA A 46 -18.72 25.33 -7.01
N LEU A 47 -18.40 25.65 -5.75
CA LEU A 47 -18.87 24.92 -4.56
C LEU A 47 -19.65 25.80 -3.57
N ARG A 48 -19.67 27.12 -3.75
CA ARG A 48 -20.41 28.05 -2.90
C ARG A 48 -21.89 27.68 -2.81
N GLY A 49 -22.43 27.72 -1.60
CA GLY A 49 -23.84 27.42 -1.32
C GLY A 49 -24.21 25.93 -1.33
N ARG A 50 -23.25 25.03 -1.54
CA ARG A 50 -23.48 23.59 -1.39
C ARG A 50 -23.68 23.22 0.09
N PRO A 51 -24.55 22.23 0.40
CA PRO A 51 -24.77 21.80 1.78
C PRO A 51 -23.51 21.14 2.36
N ALA A 52 -23.34 21.26 3.68
CA ALA A 52 -22.25 20.63 4.39
C ALA A 52 -22.31 19.09 4.26
N LEU A 53 -21.16 18.46 4.03
CA LEU A 53 -21.06 17.01 3.91
C LEU A 53 -20.81 16.38 5.28
N ARG A 54 -21.72 15.52 5.73
CA ARG A 54 -21.53 14.72 6.95
C ARG A 54 -20.64 13.52 6.67
N VAL A 55 -19.53 13.41 7.40
CA VAL A 55 -18.58 12.28 7.32
C VAL A 55 -18.09 11.93 8.72
N TRP A 56 -17.46 10.77 8.85
CA TRP A 56 -16.76 10.39 10.08
C TRP A 56 -15.29 10.74 9.97
N ALA A 57 -14.78 11.44 10.98
CA ALA A 57 -13.37 11.72 11.15
C ALA A 57 -12.77 10.76 12.18
N ILE A 58 -11.59 10.23 11.88
CA ILE A 58 -10.75 9.45 12.80
C ILE A 58 -9.41 10.16 12.92
N LEU A 59 -9.05 10.56 14.13
CA LEU A 59 -7.75 11.15 14.44
C LEU A 59 -6.87 10.10 15.14
N LEU A 60 -5.69 9.89 14.57
CA LEU A 60 -4.60 9.12 15.15
C LEU A 60 -3.44 10.06 15.45
N GLN A 61 -2.98 10.10 16.70
CA GLN A 61 -1.89 10.98 17.10
C GLN A 61 -0.91 10.28 18.05
N GLU A 62 0.36 10.21 17.65
CA GLU A 62 1.48 9.79 18.49
C GLU A 62 1.95 10.97 19.33
N LYS A 63 1.87 10.84 20.66
CA LYS A 63 2.26 11.92 21.57
C LYS A 63 3.77 12.02 21.77
N ASN A 64 4.44 10.88 21.85
CA ASN A 64 5.85 10.80 22.23
C ASN A 64 6.62 10.01 21.16
N PRO A 65 6.86 10.59 19.97
CA PRO A 65 7.65 9.91 18.95
C PRO A 65 9.12 9.77 19.40
N PRO A 66 9.83 8.72 18.95
CA PRO A 66 11.27 8.62 19.17
C PRO A 66 12.04 9.82 18.58
N PRO A 67 13.22 10.16 19.15
CA PRO A 67 14.06 11.24 18.61
C PRO A 67 14.34 11.05 17.11
N GLY A 68 14.16 12.13 16.33
CA GLY A 68 14.36 12.11 14.87
C GLY A 68 13.25 11.44 14.06
N ALA A 69 12.24 10.82 14.69
CA ALA A 69 11.10 10.26 13.99
C ALA A 69 9.98 11.30 13.80
N THR A 70 9.39 11.33 12.61
CA THR A 70 8.13 12.06 12.40
C THR A 70 7.02 11.37 13.19
N ALA A 71 6.30 12.15 14.00
CA ALA A 71 5.15 11.65 14.76
C ALA A 71 4.07 11.12 13.82
N VAL A 72 3.46 9.99 14.16
CA VAL A 72 2.24 9.58 13.47
C VAL A 72 1.13 10.57 13.78
N HIS A 73 0.66 11.27 12.76
CA HIS A 73 -0.50 12.15 12.85
C HIS A 73 -1.38 11.96 11.61
N TRP A 74 -2.47 11.22 11.77
CA TRP A 74 -3.39 10.90 10.67
C TRP A 74 -4.79 11.41 10.99
N VAL A 75 -5.37 12.16 10.05
CA VAL A 75 -6.80 12.48 10.01
C VAL A 75 -7.39 11.71 8.85
N LEU A 76 -8.24 10.73 9.15
CA LEU A 76 -8.91 9.90 8.17
C LEU A 76 -10.38 10.31 8.09
N LEU A 77 -10.86 10.58 6.89
CA LEU A 77 -12.27 10.83 6.63
C LEU A 77 -12.88 9.60 5.98
N THR A 78 -14.07 9.20 6.42
CA THR A 78 -14.78 8.05 5.87
C THR A 78 -16.28 8.26 5.88
N THR A 79 -16.96 7.66 4.90
CA THR A 79 -18.42 7.57 4.84
C THR A 79 -18.96 6.41 5.69
N LEU A 80 -18.08 5.52 6.18
CA LEU A 80 -18.47 4.39 7.01
C LEU A 80 -18.75 4.84 8.45
N PRO A 81 -19.82 4.37 9.10
CA PRO A 81 -20.11 4.73 10.49
C PRO A 81 -19.02 4.34 11.47
N VAL A 82 -18.64 5.27 12.36
CA VAL A 82 -17.59 5.08 13.38
C VAL A 82 -18.13 5.46 14.77
N ALA A 83 -19.26 4.87 15.16
CA ALA A 83 -19.87 5.10 16.48
C ALA A 83 -19.15 4.36 17.63
N SER A 84 -18.16 3.52 17.33
CA SER A 84 -17.45 2.70 18.33
C SER A 84 -15.96 2.54 18.03
N ARG A 85 -15.18 2.28 19.09
CA ARG A 85 -13.76 1.96 18.98
C ARG A 85 -13.50 0.78 18.04
N LYS A 86 -14.36 -0.24 18.05
CA LYS A 86 -14.24 -1.42 17.18
C LYS A 86 -14.34 -1.03 15.70
N GLN A 87 -15.27 -0.14 15.35
CA GLN A 87 -15.41 0.39 13.98
C GLN A 87 -14.20 1.26 13.60
N ALA A 88 -13.74 2.12 14.49
CA ALA A 88 -12.57 2.97 14.23
C ALA A 88 -11.31 2.14 13.94
N LEU A 89 -11.09 1.09 14.74
CA LEU A 89 -10.00 0.13 14.52
C LEU A 89 -10.13 -0.63 13.20
N LYS A 90 -11.35 -0.94 12.76
CA LYS A 90 -11.60 -1.59 11.46
C LYS A 90 -11.18 -0.67 10.31
N CYS A 91 -11.60 0.59 10.35
CA CYS A 91 -11.21 1.61 9.37
C CYS A 91 -9.69 1.82 9.34
N LEU A 92 -9.06 1.88 10.52
CA LEU A 92 -7.62 1.99 10.63
C LEU A 92 -6.89 0.78 9.99
N ARG A 93 -7.33 -0.45 10.28
CA ARG A 93 -6.76 -1.66 9.66
C ARG A 93 -6.86 -1.63 8.14
N TRP A 94 -7.96 -1.11 7.59
CA TRP A 94 -8.09 -0.92 6.14
C TRP A 94 -7.14 0.15 5.62
N TYR A 95 -7.05 1.30 6.30
CA TYR A 95 -6.15 2.38 5.88
C TYR A 95 -4.69 1.95 5.92
N CYS A 96 -4.27 1.14 6.91
CA CYS A 96 -2.91 0.60 6.96
C CYS A 96 -2.57 -0.28 5.73
N ARG A 97 -3.57 -0.83 5.03
CA ARG A 97 -3.35 -1.58 3.77
C ARG A 97 -3.18 -0.67 2.55
N ARG A 98 -3.34 0.66 2.68
CA ARG A 98 -3.18 1.61 1.56
C ARG A 98 -1.81 1.51 0.90
N TRP A 99 -0.75 1.22 1.66
CA TRP A 99 0.61 1.06 1.13
C TRP A 99 0.75 -0.10 0.12
N ARG A 100 -0.19 -1.03 0.09
CA ARG A 100 -0.20 -2.15 -0.85
C ARG A 100 -0.18 -1.68 -2.31
N ILE A 101 -0.79 -0.54 -2.63
CA ILE A 101 -0.73 0.01 -4.00
C ILE A 101 0.67 0.51 -4.37
N GLU A 102 1.45 1.01 -3.40
CA GLU A 102 2.82 1.45 -3.64
C GLU A 102 3.75 0.26 -3.89
N GLU A 103 3.50 -0.87 -3.20
CA GLU A 103 4.20 -2.12 -3.48
C GLU A 103 3.90 -2.61 -4.90
N TRP A 104 2.63 -2.57 -5.32
CA TRP A 104 2.24 -2.90 -6.69
C TRP A 104 2.91 -1.97 -7.72
N HIS A 105 2.90 -0.65 -7.49
CA HIS A 105 3.62 0.30 -8.33
C HIS A 105 5.11 0.01 -8.40
N ARG A 106 5.73 -0.45 -7.31
CA ARG A 106 7.15 -0.86 -7.30
C ARG A 106 7.37 -2.11 -8.14
N VAL A 107 6.51 -3.11 -8.06
CA VAL A 107 6.59 -4.29 -8.94
C VAL A 107 6.42 -3.87 -10.39
N LEU A 108 5.46 -3.01 -10.69
CA LEU A 108 5.22 -2.51 -12.03
C LEU A 108 6.44 -1.76 -12.59
N LYS A 109 7.02 -0.83 -11.82
CA LYS A 109 8.14 0.01 -12.26
C LYS A 109 9.48 -0.72 -12.29
N SER A 110 9.81 -1.49 -11.24
CA SER A 110 11.13 -2.11 -11.09
C SER A 110 11.15 -3.59 -11.48
N GLY A 111 10.02 -4.29 -11.34
CA GLY A 111 9.88 -5.69 -11.74
C GLY A 111 9.55 -5.81 -13.22
N CYS A 112 8.46 -5.18 -13.66
CA CYS A 112 8.04 -5.19 -15.07
C CYS A 112 8.73 -4.11 -15.92
N LYS A 113 9.46 -3.18 -15.30
CA LYS A 113 10.26 -2.17 -16.01
C LYS A 113 9.47 -1.31 -17.00
N ILE A 114 8.22 -0.96 -16.66
CA ILE A 114 7.33 -0.19 -17.55
C ILE A 114 7.92 1.17 -18.01
N LEU A 115 8.90 1.71 -17.30
CA LEU A 115 9.57 2.97 -17.64
C LEU A 115 10.70 2.80 -18.66
N GLU A 116 11.09 1.56 -18.98
CA GLU A 116 12.14 1.21 -19.94
C GLU A 116 11.56 0.82 -21.31
N HIS A 117 10.24 0.81 -21.47
CA HIS A 117 9.57 0.47 -22.72
C HIS A 117 9.93 1.48 -23.83
N GLN A 118 10.39 0.98 -24.98
CA GLN A 118 10.82 1.81 -26.11
C GLN A 118 9.79 1.84 -27.26
N HIS A 119 8.50 1.67 -26.96
CA HIS A 119 7.45 1.75 -27.98
C HIS A 119 7.28 3.19 -28.47
N HIS A 120 7.29 3.39 -29.80
CA HIS A 120 7.12 4.71 -30.42
C HIS A 120 5.64 5.13 -30.60
N ASP A 121 4.69 4.23 -30.35
CA ASP A 121 3.25 4.48 -30.45
C ASP A 121 2.58 4.36 -29.07
N ALA A 122 1.77 5.36 -28.73
CA ALA A 122 1.07 5.44 -27.46
C ALA A 122 0.07 4.30 -27.26
N ALA A 123 -0.62 3.87 -28.32
CA ALA A 123 -1.58 2.77 -28.23
C ALA A 123 -0.87 1.43 -27.97
N THR A 124 0.28 1.21 -28.60
CA THR A 124 1.13 0.03 -28.38
C THR A 124 1.72 0.03 -26.97
N LEU A 125 2.23 1.18 -26.51
CA LEU A 125 2.72 1.34 -25.16
C LEU A 125 1.63 1.05 -24.12
N LEU A 126 0.41 1.56 -24.34
CA LEU A 126 -0.73 1.31 -23.46
C LEU A 126 -1.08 -0.18 -23.35
N ARG A 127 -1.07 -0.91 -24.47
CA ARG A 127 -1.31 -2.37 -24.48
C ARG A 127 -0.24 -3.12 -23.69
N ALA A 128 1.04 -2.76 -23.86
CA ALA A 128 2.13 -3.37 -23.10
C ALA A 128 1.97 -3.12 -21.59
N ILE A 129 1.76 -1.87 -21.18
CA ILE A 129 1.55 -1.50 -19.78
C ILE A 129 0.32 -2.21 -19.17
N ALA A 130 -0.74 -2.40 -19.95
CA ALA A 130 -1.93 -3.13 -19.49
C ALA A 130 -1.61 -4.60 -19.18
N LEU A 131 -0.76 -5.25 -19.99
CA LEU A 131 -0.29 -6.60 -19.71
C LEU A 131 0.61 -6.62 -18.46
N ASP A 132 1.55 -5.67 -18.35
CA ASP A 132 2.42 -5.54 -17.18
C ASP A 132 1.65 -5.30 -15.89
N ALA A 133 0.53 -4.57 -15.95
CA ALA A 133 -0.33 -4.34 -14.78
C ALA A 133 -0.84 -5.66 -14.18
N VAL A 134 -1.26 -6.61 -15.04
CA VAL A 134 -1.73 -7.94 -14.64
C VAL A 134 -0.56 -8.80 -14.15
N ILE A 135 0.57 -8.78 -14.85
CA ILE A 135 1.79 -9.52 -14.46
C ILE A 135 2.30 -9.02 -13.11
N ALA A 136 2.39 -7.71 -12.90
CA ALA A 136 2.82 -7.10 -11.65
C ALA A 136 1.91 -7.48 -10.49
N TRP A 137 0.59 -7.53 -10.72
CA TRP A 137 -0.35 -8.04 -9.73
C TRP A 137 -0.09 -9.51 -9.40
N ARG A 138 0.12 -10.37 -10.40
CA ARG A 138 0.39 -11.81 -10.20
C ARG A 138 1.70 -12.05 -9.46
N ILE A 139 2.78 -11.33 -9.81
CA ILE A 139 4.06 -11.35 -9.07
C ILE A 139 3.85 -10.92 -7.62
N MET A 140 3.09 -9.84 -7.39
CA MET A 140 2.80 -9.38 -6.04
C MET A 140 1.99 -10.39 -5.23
N LEU A 141 0.97 -11.00 -5.84
CA LEU A 141 0.16 -12.06 -5.23
C LEU A 141 1.03 -13.25 -4.81
N LEU A 142 1.88 -13.74 -5.71
CA LEU A 142 2.81 -14.84 -5.44
C LEU A 142 3.75 -14.51 -4.27
N GLY A 143 4.30 -13.29 -4.25
CA GLY A 143 5.15 -12.82 -3.16
C GLY A 143 4.43 -12.71 -1.81
N LEU A 144 3.13 -12.38 -1.82
CA LEU A 144 2.29 -12.37 -0.61
C LEU A 144 1.96 -13.79 -0.14
N LEU A 145 1.52 -14.67 -1.05
CA LEU A 145 1.19 -16.07 -0.72
C LEU A 145 2.40 -16.82 -0.17
N GLY A 146 3.59 -16.65 -0.77
CA GLY A 146 4.81 -17.27 -0.26
C GLY A 146 5.22 -16.82 1.15
N ARG A 147 4.74 -15.66 1.62
CA ARG A 147 5.00 -15.16 2.99
C ARG A 147 3.92 -15.56 3.98
N GLU A 148 2.65 -15.41 3.59
CA GLU A 148 1.50 -15.65 4.46
C GLU A 148 1.15 -17.14 4.55
N VAL A 149 1.40 -17.91 3.47
CA VAL A 149 1.07 -19.33 3.37
C VAL A 149 2.21 -20.07 2.64
N PRO A 150 3.41 -20.20 3.25
CA PRO A 150 4.59 -20.75 2.58
C PRO A 150 4.44 -22.21 2.13
N GLY A 151 3.51 -22.96 2.73
CA GLY A 151 3.20 -24.35 2.36
C GLY A 151 2.13 -24.50 1.27
N LEU A 152 1.67 -23.41 0.65
CA LEU A 152 0.65 -23.47 -0.40
C LEU A 152 1.17 -24.26 -1.61
N PRO A 153 0.46 -25.32 -2.06
CA PRO A 153 0.87 -26.07 -3.25
C PRO A 153 0.93 -25.20 -4.51
N ALA A 154 2.03 -25.29 -5.26
CA ALA A 154 2.24 -24.51 -6.48
C ALA A 154 1.15 -24.75 -7.54
N ALA A 155 0.62 -25.98 -7.61
CA ALA A 155 -0.44 -26.37 -8.53
C ALA A 155 -1.79 -25.64 -8.31
N LEU A 156 -1.96 -24.91 -7.21
CA LEU A 156 -3.13 -24.05 -7.00
C LEU A 156 -3.00 -22.68 -7.69
N VAL A 157 -1.79 -22.30 -8.10
CA VAL A 157 -1.51 -20.98 -8.69
C VAL A 157 -0.97 -21.11 -10.11
N PHE A 158 -0.27 -22.21 -10.41
CA PHE A 158 0.35 -22.51 -11.68
C PHE A 158 -0.27 -23.75 -12.31
N ASP A 159 -0.27 -23.82 -13.63
CA ASP A 159 -0.60 -25.04 -14.34
C ASP A 159 0.52 -26.10 -14.22
N ALA A 160 0.24 -27.32 -14.69
CA ALA A 160 1.17 -28.44 -14.57
C ALA A 160 2.49 -28.21 -15.32
N CYS A 161 2.44 -27.56 -16.50
CA CYS A 161 3.62 -27.27 -17.31
C CYS A 161 4.47 -26.17 -16.66
N GLU A 162 3.83 -25.10 -16.16
CA GLU A 162 4.48 -24.05 -15.39
C GLU A 162 5.18 -24.63 -14.15
N CYS A 163 4.53 -25.57 -13.44
CA CYS A 163 5.13 -26.25 -12.28
C CYS A 163 6.39 -27.05 -12.66
N GLU A 164 6.34 -27.81 -13.76
CA GLU A 164 7.46 -28.60 -14.24
C GLU A 164 8.64 -27.71 -14.63
N VAL A 165 8.38 -26.66 -15.41
CA VAL A 165 9.41 -25.69 -15.81
C VAL A 165 10.04 -25.00 -14.58
N LEU A 166 9.23 -24.59 -13.61
CA LEU A 166 9.73 -23.97 -12.38
C LEU A 166 10.58 -24.94 -11.53
N ALA A 167 10.20 -26.22 -11.48
CA ALA A 167 10.98 -27.24 -10.77
C ALA A 167 12.37 -27.44 -11.42
N LEU A 168 12.42 -27.49 -12.76
CA LEU A 168 13.67 -27.59 -13.51
C LEU A 168 14.56 -26.36 -13.29
N LEU A 169 13.98 -25.15 -13.34
CA LEU A 169 14.71 -23.89 -13.15
C LEU A 169 15.27 -23.70 -11.74
N THR A 170 14.61 -24.28 -10.72
CA THR A 170 15.03 -24.12 -9.31
C THR A 170 16.02 -25.17 -8.84
N GLY A 171 16.41 -26.13 -9.70
CA GLY A 171 17.43 -27.15 -9.42
C GLY A 171 17.11 -28.08 -8.24
N LYS A 172 15.89 -28.01 -7.69
CA LYS A 172 15.43 -28.86 -6.60
C LYS A 172 14.68 -30.04 -7.18
N LYS A 173 15.30 -31.22 -7.10
CA LYS A 173 14.64 -32.54 -7.22
C LYS A 173 13.29 -32.48 -6.49
N THR A 174 12.20 -32.49 -7.24
CA THR A 174 10.90 -32.83 -6.68
C THR A 174 10.99 -34.30 -6.29
N LEU A 175 11.07 -34.57 -4.98
CA LEU A 175 10.81 -35.91 -4.46
C LEU A 175 9.32 -36.19 -4.74
N VAL A 176 9.10 -36.96 -5.79
CA VAL A 176 7.85 -37.67 -6.04
C VAL A 176 7.89 -38.92 -5.17
N GLY A 177 6.93 -39.06 -4.25
CA GLY A 177 6.75 -40.25 -3.41
C GLY A 177 6.50 -39.91 -1.95
#